data_AF-A0ABC8AX03-F1
#
_entry.id   AF-A0ABC8AX03-F1
#
_cell.length_a   1.000
_cell.length_b   1.000
_cell.length_c   1.000
_cell.angle_alpha   90.00
_cell.angle_beta   90.00
_cell.angle_gamma   90.00
#
_symmetry.space_group_name_H-M   'P 1'
#
loop_
_entity.id
_entity.type
_entity.pdbx_description
1 polymer ?
#
loop_
_entity_poly.entity_id
_entity_poly.type
_entity_poly.pdbx_seq_one_letter_code
_entity_poly.pdbx_strand_id
1 'polypeptide(L)'
;MRRVAQETGVEAMSLYHHVPNKDAILDGVVDAVCAAIELPGADEDWRDAIRARAHSARTILSRHSWALGLMDSRRNPGPTTLRHHDAVLGVLRRAGFTLPMAAHAVSLIDSYIGGYVLQEANLPVRTPAEVETVAAGILDQLPPDELPNLREMIVDHALRPGYDHTTEFAYGLDLILDALEARRK
;
A
#
# COMPACT_ATOMS: atom_id res chain seq x y z
N MET A 1 -0.82 -16.91 20.94
CA MET A 1 0.06 -17.34 22.05
C MET A 1 0.59 -18.74 21.83
N ARG A 2 -0.17 -19.83 22.05
CA ARG A 2 0.33 -21.21 21.93
C ARG A 2 1.02 -21.53 20.59
N ARG A 3 0.39 -21.20 19.46
CA ARG A 3 0.99 -21.41 18.13
C ARG A 3 2.29 -20.63 17.95
N VAL A 4 2.33 -19.37 18.39
CA VAL A 4 3.55 -18.56 18.33
C VAL A 4 4.66 -19.20 19.16
N ALA A 5 4.35 -19.66 20.38
CA ALA A 5 5.33 -20.30 21.26
C ALA A 5 5.92 -21.58 20.63
N GLN A 6 5.06 -22.37 19.98
CA GLN A 6 5.47 -23.57 19.26
C GLN A 6 6.42 -23.24 18.09
N GLU A 7 6.07 -22.24 17.27
CA GLU A 7 6.91 -21.80 16.13
C GLU A 7 8.24 -21.20 16.59
N THR A 8 8.28 -20.55 17.76
CA THR A 8 9.50 -19.94 18.31
C THR A 8 10.27 -20.85 19.27
N GLY A 9 9.80 -22.09 19.49
CA GLY A 9 10.48 -23.07 20.33
C GLY A 9 10.51 -22.74 21.83
N VAL A 10 9.60 -21.90 22.32
CA VAL A 10 9.51 -21.49 23.74
C VAL A 10 8.19 -21.91 24.36
N GLU A 11 8.13 -21.90 25.69
CA GLU A 11 6.87 -22.13 26.40
C GLU A 11 5.93 -20.92 26.31
N ALA A 12 4.63 -21.17 26.28
CA ALA A 12 3.63 -20.11 26.16
C ALA A 12 3.71 -19.09 27.32
N MET A 13 4.09 -19.53 28.52
CA MET A 13 4.28 -18.64 29.68
C MET A 13 5.47 -17.69 29.51
N SER A 14 6.54 -18.10 28.83
CA SER A 14 7.67 -17.23 28.52
C SER A 14 7.24 -16.06 27.63
N LEU A 15 6.33 -16.29 26.68
CA LEU A 15 5.81 -15.21 25.85
C LEU A 15 5.04 -14.17 26.67
N TYR A 16 4.22 -14.61 27.63
CA TYR A 16 3.45 -13.68 28.48
C TYR A 16 4.32 -12.75 29.33
N HIS A 17 5.58 -13.11 29.59
CA HIS A 17 6.54 -12.25 30.27
C HIS A 17 6.97 -11.05 29.40
N HIS A 18 7.00 -11.23 28.07
CA HIS A 18 7.41 -10.19 27.13
C HIS A 18 6.23 -9.44 26.52
N VAL A 19 5.10 -10.13 26.30
CA VAL A 19 3.92 -9.58 25.64
C VAL A 19 2.65 -10.04 26.36
N PRO A 20 1.82 -9.12 26.88
CA PRO A 20 0.76 -9.46 27.83
C PRO A 20 -0.40 -10.24 27.19
N ASN A 21 -0.62 -10.10 25.88
CA ASN A 21 -1.73 -10.74 25.18
C ASN A 21 -1.48 -10.81 23.67
N LYS A 22 -2.42 -11.42 22.93
CA LYS A 22 -2.37 -11.53 21.47
C LYS A 22 -2.36 -10.15 20.80
N ASP A 23 -3.10 -9.18 21.33
CA ASP A 23 -3.19 -7.86 20.72
C ASP A 23 -1.85 -7.14 20.77
N ALA A 24 -1.09 -7.25 21.87
CA ALA A 24 0.26 -6.70 21.98
C ALA A 24 1.24 -7.35 20.99
N ILE A 25 1.09 -8.65 20.70
CA ILE A 25 1.85 -9.28 19.61
C ILE A 25 1.47 -8.64 18.27
N LEU A 26 0.18 -8.52 17.98
CA LEU A 26 -0.27 -7.94 16.72
C LEU A 26 0.16 -6.46 16.58
N ASP A 27 0.18 -5.68 17.66
CA ASP A 27 0.76 -4.32 17.69
C ASP A 27 2.23 -4.36 17.27
N GLY A 28 3.02 -5.22 17.92
CA GLY A 28 4.45 -5.35 17.65
C GLY A 28 4.76 -5.81 16.23
N VAL A 29 3.98 -6.73 15.68
CA VAL A 29 4.16 -7.20 14.29
C VAL A 29 3.77 -6.09 13.31
N VAL A 30 2.68 -5.35 13.55
CA VAL A 30 2.33 -4.20 12.70
C VAL A 30 3.42 -3.13 12.77
N ASP A 31 3.94 -2.81 13.96
CA ASP A 31 5.01 -1.82 14.10
C ASP A 31 6.30 -2.28 13.40
N ALA A 32 6.59 -3.58 13.37
CA ALA A 32 7.70 -4.16 12.60
C ALA A 32 7.49 -4.09 11.09
N VAL A 33 6.25 -4.28 10.59
CA VAL A 33 5.92 -4.05 9.18
C VAL A 33 6.11 -2.58 8.81
N CYS A 34 5.60 -1.67 9.65
CA CYS A 34 5.82 -0.23 9.47
C CYS A 34 7.32 0.12 9.44
N ALA A 35 8.13 -0.48 10.32
CA ALA A 35 9.57 -0.24 10.39
C ALA A 35 10.35 -0.65 9.13
N ALA A 36 9.78 -1.56 8.32
CA ALA A 36 10.38 -1.98 7.06
C ALA A 36 10.05 -1.03 5.90
N ILE A 37 9.07 -0.14 6.07
CA ILE A 37 8.76 0.92 5.11
C ILE A 37 9.82 1.99 5.28
N GLU A 38 10.36 2.49 4.16
CA GLU A 38 11.32 3.58 4.19
C GLU A 38 10.66 4.88 4.66
N LEU A 39 11.33 5.62 5.52
CA LEU A 39 10.90 6.97 5.89
C LEU A 39 11.17 7.92 4.72
N PRO A 40 10.29 8.92 4.48
CA PRO A 40 10.55 9.89 3.43
C PRO A 40 11.80 10.72 3.78
N GLY A 41 12.66 10.95 2.78
CA GLY A 41 13.89 11.74 2.94
C GLY A 41 13.58 13.16 3.43
N ALA A 42 14.21 13.56 4.55
CA ALA A 42 13.84 14.82 5.19
C ALA A 42 14.31 16.07 4.42
N ASP A 43 15.40 15.93 3.66
CA ASP A 43 16.10 16.98 2.90
C ASP A 43 15.89 16.88 1.38
N GLU A 44 15.06 15.94 0.94
CA GLU A 44 14.72 15.73 -0.47
C GLU A 44 13.56 16.64 -0.90
N ASP A 45 13.35 16.77 -2.22
CA ASP A 45 12.10 17.33 -2.71
C ASP A 45 10.93 16.50 -2.17
N TRP A 46 9.90 17.19 -1.69
CA TRP A 46 8.80 16.52 -0.99
C TRP A 46 8.10 15.49 -1.87
N ARG A 47 8.01 15.74 -3.18
CA ARG A 47 7.34 14.85 -4.10
C ARG A 47 8.13 13.56 -4.27
N ASP A 48 9.45 13.69 -4.41
CA ASP A 48 10.34 12.54 -4.55
C ASP A 48 10.39 11.73 -3.26
N ALA A 49 10.47 12.39 -2.10
CA ALA A 49 10.47 11.74 -0.79
C ALA A 49 9.18 10.94 -0.53
N ILE A 50 8.01 11.53 -0.86
CA ILE A 50 6.72 10.87 -0.71
C ILE A 50 6.56 9.74 -1.74
N ARG A 51 7.02 9.95 -2.98
CA ARG A 51 7.00 8.91 -4.02
C ARG A 51 7.82 7.70 -3.59
N ALA A 52 9.06 7.90 -3.13
CA ALA A 52 9.93 6.84 -2.66
C ALA A 52 9.30 6.05 -1.50
N ARG A 53 8.78 6.76 -0.48
CA ARG A 53 8.06 6.13 0.65
C ARG A 53 6.85 5.33 0.16
N ALA A 54 6.04 5.85 -0.76
CA ALA A 54 4.86 5.16 -1.26
C ALA A 54 5.21 3.86 -2.01
N HIS A 55 6.28 3.85 -2.82
CA HIS A 55 6.78 2.64 -3.46
C HIS A 55 7.34 1.62 -2.45
N SER A 56 8.07 2.09 -1.44
CA SER A 56 8.53 1.24 -0.34
C SER A 56 7.34 0.62 0.40
N ALA A 57 6.34 1.42 0.74
CA ALA A 57 5.11 0.97 1.39
C ALA A 57 4.37 -0.08 0.56
N ARG A 58 4.15 0.15 -0.75
CA ARG A 58 3.58 -0.86 -1.64
C ARG A 58 4.37 -2.15 -1.61
N THR A 59 5.70 -2.08 -1.76
CA THR A 59 6.57 -3.27 -1.81
C THR A 59 6.45 -4.11 -0.54
N ILE A 60 6.49 -3.48 0.63
CA ILE A 60 6.39 -4.15 1.93
C ILE A 60 4.96 -4.67 2.16
N LEU A 61 3.94 -3.85 1.93
CA LEU A 61 2.56 -4.21 2.19
C LEU A 61 2.03 -5.27 1.21
N SER A 62 2.52 -5.34 -0.03
CA SER A 62 2.19 -6.45 -0.95
C SER A 62 2.70 -7.81 -0.46
N ARG A 63 3.76 -7.83 0.37
CA ARG A 63 4.24 -9.06 1.05
C ARG A 63 3.52 -9.34 2.37
N HIS A 64 2.89 -8.32 2.95
CA HIS A 64 2.23 -8.37 4.26
C HIS A 64 0.80 -7.82 4.19
N SER A 65 0.04 -8.17 3.16
CA SER A 65 -1.28 -7.56 2.88
C SER A 65 -2.30 -7.79 4.01
N TRP A 66 -2.14 -8.86 4.78
CA TRP A 66 -2.88 -9.12 6.02
C TRP A 66 -2.72 -8.01 7.07
N ALA A 67 -1.64 -7.22 7.01
CA ALA A 67 -1.36 -6.14 7.95
C ALA A 67 -2.26 -4.92 7.73
N LEU A 68 -2.76 -4.68 6.50
CA LEU A 68 -3.60 -3.53 6.17
C LEU A 68 -4.82 -3.43 7.09
N GLY A 69 -5.58 -4.52 7.23
CA GLY A 69 -6.76 -4.54 8.11
C GLY A 69 -6.42 -4.38 9.60
N LEU A 70 -5.20 -4.75 10.01
CA LEU A 70 -4.71 -4.51 11.37
C LEU A 70 -4.23 -3.07 11.55
N MET A 71 -3.63 -2.44 10.55
CA MET A 71 -3.22 -1.05 10.61
C MET A 71 -4.44 -0.13 10.78
N ASP A 72 -5.53 -0.38 10.06
CA ASP A 72 -6.75 0.45 10.10
C ASP A 72 -7.57 0.29 11.38
N SER A 73 -7.56 -0.90 12.00
CA SER A 73 -8.45 -1.21 13.13
C SER A 73 -7.84 -0.96 14.51
N ARG A 74 -6.53 -0.67 14.57
CA ARG A 74 -5.79 -0.60 15.84
C ARG A 74 -5.86 0.78 16.47
N ARG A 75 -6.08 0.78 17.80
CA ARG A 75 -6.25 2.00 18.60
C ARG A 75 -4.95 2.50 19.24
N ASN A 76 -3.92 1.66 19.30
CA ASN A 76 -2.65 1.93 19.97
C ASN A 76 -1.49 1.78 18.97
N PRO A 77 -1.27 2.75 18.06
CA PRO A 77 -0.15 2.68 17.14
C PRO A 77 1.18 2.63 17.89
N GLY A 78 2.08 1.77 17.44
CA GLY A 78 3.42 1.65 18.02
C GLY A 78 4.31 2.88 17.74
N PRO A 79 5.44 3.02 18.45
CA PRO A 79 6.34 4.16 18.31
C PRO A 79 6.93 4.33 16.90
N THR A 80 7.08 3.26 16.12
CA THR A 80 7.58 3.34 14.75
C THR A 80 6.50 3.88 13.83
N THR A 81 5.28 3.37 13.97
CA THR A 81 4.10 3.88 13.24
C THR A 81 3.88 5.37 13.47
N LEU A 82 4.01 5.84 14.72
CA LEU A 82 3.90 7.28 15.04
C LEU A 82 5.03 8.10 14.40
N ARG A 83 6.28 7.60 14.42
CA ARG A 83 7.42 8.25 13.74
C ARG A 83 7.23 8.33 12.22
N HIS A 84 6.62 7.33 11.60
CA HIS A 84 6.27 7.37 10.19
C HIS A 84 5.31 8.51 9.85
N HIS A 85 4.24 8.66 10.64
CA HIS A 85 3.27 9.73 10.44
C HIS A 85 3.91 11.11 10.66
N ASP A 86 4.70 11.27 11.72
CA ASP A 86 5.42 12.51 12.01
C ASP A 86 6.39 12.90 10.89
N ALA A 87 7.16 11.94 10.36
CA ALA A 87 8.09 12.19 9.26
C ALA A 87 7.37 12.66 7.97
N VAL A 88 6.27 11.99 7.60
CA VAL A 88 5.46 12.36 6.42
C VAL A 88 4.86 13.75 6.58
N LEU A 89 4.24 14.01 7.74
CA LEU A 89 3.70 15.33 8.05
C LEU A 89 4.82 16.38 8.02
N GLY A 90 5.99 16.07 8.58
CA GLY A 90 7.16 16.95 8.58
C GLY A 90 7.60 17.34 7.17
N VAL A 91 7.71 16.37 6.25
CA VAL A 91 8.06 16.62 4.84
C VAL A 91 7.04 17.54 4.17
N LEU A 92 5.75 17.24 4.30
CA LEU A 92 4.68 18.06 3.71
C LEU A 92 4.65 19.47 4.32
N ARG A 93 4.84 19.60 5.63
CA ARG A 93 4.86 20.90 6.31
C ARG A 93 6.05 21.75 5.92
N ARG A 94 7.25 21.15 5.78
CA ARG A 94 8.44 21.85 5.26
C ARG A 94 8.29 22.25 3.79
N ALA A 95 7.57 21.45 3.01
CA ALA A 95 7.20 21.84 1.66
C ALA A 95 6.23 23.03 1.65
N GLY A 96 5.51 23.34 2.73
CA GLY A 96 4.67 24.54 2.83
C GLY A 96 3.17 24.25 2.74
N PHE A 97 2.76 22.99 2.69
CA PHE A 97 1.36 22.60 2.86
C PHE A 97 0.84 23.10 4.21
N THR A 98 -0.38 23.63 4.26
CA THR A 98 -1.07 23.91 5.53
C THR A 98 -1.27 22.61 6.34
N LEU A 99 -1.43 22.71 7.66
CA LEU A 99 -1.64 21.50 8.49
C LEU A 99 -2.89 20.70 8.06
N PRO A 100 -4.05 21.34 7.81
CA PRO A 100 -5.21 20.63 7.27
C PRO A 100 -4.90 19.94 5.93
N MET A 101 -4.19 20.62 5.02
CA MET A 101 -3.86 20.02 3.73
C MET A 101 -2.86 18.88 3.85
N ALA A 102 -1.88 18.97 4.76
CA ALA A 102 -0.95 17.89 5.04
C ALA A 102 -1.69 16.64 5.57
N ALA A 103 -2.67 16.82 6.46
CA ALA A 103 -3.50 15.72 6.96
C ALA A 103 -4.34 15.08 5.84
N HIS A 104 -4.95 15.89 4.96
CA HIS A 104 -5.66 15.38 3.79
C HIS A 104 -4.75 14.62 2.82
N ALA A 105 -3.52 15.12 2.60
CA ALA A 105 -2.54 14.46 1.75
C ALA A 105 -2.14 13.09 2.32
N VAL A 106 -1.81 13.00 3.61
CA VAL A 106 -1.48 11.72 4.27
C VAL A 106 -2.63 10.73 4.11
N SER A 107 -3.86 11.14 4.45
CA SER A 107 -5.03 10.26 4.35
C SER A 107 -5.28 9.78 2.92
N LEU A 108 -5.15 10.66 1.92
CA LEU A 108 -5.35 10.31 0.51
C LEU A 108 -4.29 9.33 0.01
N ILE A 109 -3.01 9.62 0.28
CA ILE A 109 -1.88 8.80 -0.17
C ILE A 109 -1.94 7.41 0.47
N ASP A 110 -2.15 7.33 1.79
CA ASP A 110 -2.18 6.05 2.48
C ASP A 110 -3.41 5.21 2.08
N SER A 111 -4.56 5.85 1.83
CA SER A 111 -5.75 5.16 1.29
C SER A 111 -5.51 4.61 -0.11
N TYR A 112 -4.82 5.37 -0.97
CA TYR A 112 -4.45 4.92 -2.31
C TYR A 112 -3.49 3.72 -2.25
N ILE A 113 -2.44 3.80 -1.43
CA ILE A 113 -1.48 2.70 -1.23
C ILE A 113 -2.21 1.45 -0.75
N GLY A 114 -2.99 1.56 0.33
CA GLY A 114 -3.70 0.43 0.92
C GLY A 114 -4.71 -0.20 -0.05
N GLY A 115 -5.51 0.62 -0.73
CA GLY A 115 -6.48 0.16 -1.72
C GLY A 115 -5.81 -0.55 -2.90
N TYR A 116 -4.73 0.03 -3.43
CA TYR A 116 -4.00 -0.58 -4.54
C TYR A 116 -3.32 -1.89 -4.15
N VAL A 117 -2.66 -1.94 -2.99
CA VAL A 117 -2.03 -3.17 -2.46
C VAL A 117 -3.09 -4.26 -2.24
N LEU A 118 -4.26 -3.91 -1.73
CA LEU A 118 -5.33 -4.89 -1.53
C LEU A 118 -5.85 -5.44 -2.87
N GLN A 119 -5.98 -4.58 -3.88
CA GLN A 119 -6.33 -5.00 -5.23
C GLN A 119 -5.25 -5.92 -5.83
N GLU A 120 -3.99 -5.53 -5.74
CA GLU A 120 -2.83 -6.31 -6.18
C GLU A 120 -2.75 -7.67 -5.47
N ALA A 121 -2.97 -7.71 -4.16
CA ALA A 121 -2.94 -8.94 -3.38
C ALA A 121 -4.05 -9.91 -3.77
N ASN A 122 -5.23 -9.42 -4.17
CA ASN A 122 -6.39 -10.23 -4.53
C ASN A 122 -6.54 -10.51 -6.03
N LEU A 123 -5.74 -9.86 -6.88
CA LEU A 123 -5.72 -10.13 -8.32
C LEU A 123 -5.31 -11.61 -8.56
N PRO A 124 -6.10 -12.36 -9.35
CA PRO A 124 -5.82 -13.76 -9.67
C PRO A 124 -4.70 -13.91 -10.72
N VAL A 125 -4.09 -12.79 -11.13
CA VAL A 125 -3.04 -12.71 -12.14
C VAL A 125 -1.78 -12.09 -11.53
N ARG A 126 -0.63 -12.71 -11.80
CA ARG A 126 0.69 -12.35 -11.29
C ARG A 126 1.69 -12.11 -12.41
N THR A 127 1.39 -12.55 -13.63
CA THR A 127 2.28 -12.42 -14.78
C THR A 127 1.55 -11.85 -15.99
N PRO A 128 2.26 -11.21 -16.94
CA PRO A 128 1.65 -10.75 -18.19
C PRO A 128 0.95 -11.87 -18.98
N ALA A 129 1.48 -13.09 -18.96
CA ALA A 129 0.88 -14.25 -19.63
C ALA A 129 -0.45 -14.68 -18.99
N GLU A 130 -0.57 -14.56 -17.66
CA GLU A 130 -1.84 -14.82 -16.96
C GLU A 130 -2.87 -13.73 -17.26
N VAL A 131 -2.43 -12.46 -17.37
CA VAL A 131 -3.30 -11.35 -17.82
C VAL A 131 -3.84 -11.63 -19.20
N GLU A 132 -3.00 -12.02 -20.16
CA GLU A 132 -3.41 -12.39 -21.51
C GLU A 132 -4.41 -13.53 -21.51
N THR A 133 -4.15 -14.58 -20.73
CA THR A 133 -5.05 -15.74 -20.61
C THR A 133 -6.42 -15.35 -20.07
N VAL A 134 -6.47 -14.55 -19.00
CA VAL A 134 -7.74 -14.08 -18.41
C VAL A 134 -8.47 -13.16 -19.38
N ALA A 135 -7.77 -12.26 -20.05
CA ALA A 135 -8.38 -11.31 -20.97
C ALA A 135 -8.95 -12.00 -22.23
N ALA A 136 -8.24 -13.00 -22.77
CA ALA A 136 -8.74 -13.86 -23.85
C ALA A 136 -10.00 -14.64 -23.42
N GLY A 137 -9.97 -15.24 -22.22
CA GLY A 137 -11.14 -15.94 -21.67
C GLY A 137 -12.36 -15.03 -21.46
N ILE A 138 -12.14 -13.76 -21.07
CA ILE A 138 -13.21 -12.76 -20.97
C ILE A 138 -13.77 -12.43 -22.37
N LEU A 139 -12.91 -12.24 -23.37
CA LEU A 139 -13.35 -11.97 -24.75
C LEU A 139 -14.17 -13.10 -25.37
N ASP A 140 -13.83 -14.36 -25.08
CA ASP A 140 -14.57 -15.53 -25.57
C ASP A 140 -16.01 -15.59 -25.02
N GLN A 141 -16.24 -15.02 -23.82
CA GLN A 141 -17.56 -14.97 -23.18
C GLN A 141 -18.32 -13.68 -23.45
N LEU A 142 -17.64 -12.65 -23.99
CA LEU A 142 -18.23 -11.33 -24.24
C LEU A 142 -19.04 -11.33 -25.54
N PRO A 143 -20.35 -11.00 -25.49
CA PRO A 143 -21.12 -10.79 -26.71
C PRO A 143 -20.48 -9.69 -27.57
N PRO A 144 -20.37 -9.84 -28.90
CA PRO A 144 -19.63 -8.91 -29.76
C PRO A 144 -20.13 -7.46 -29.70
N ASP A 145 -21.43 -7.27 -29.43
CA ASP A 145 -22.11 -5.98 -29.45
C ASP A 145 -22.44 -5.44 -28.05
N GLU A 146 -22.00 -6.14 -27.00
CA GLU A 146 -22.21 -5.74 -25.60
C GLU A 146 -20.86 -5.33 -24.98
N LEU A 147 -20.87 -4.25 -24.18
CA LEU A 147 -19.69 -3.74 -23.44
C LEU A 147 -18.52 -3.24 -24.33
N PRO A 148 -18.76 -2.30 -25.27
CA PRO A 148 -17.74 -1.82 -26.22
C PRO A 148 -16.48 -1.27 -25.54
N ASN A 149 -16.62 -0.53 -24.43
CA ASN A 149 -15.47 0.03 -23.71
C ASN A 149 -14.60 -1.04 -23.04
N LEU A 150 -15.20 -2.14 -22.57
CA LEU A 150 -14.44 -3.24 -21.96
C LEU A 150 -13.65 -4.01 -23.03
N ARG A 151 -14.28 -4.22 -24.18
CA ARG A 151 -13.62 -4.82 -25.34
C ARG A 151 -12.45 -3.96 -25.82
N GLU A 152 -12.65 -2.65 -25.98
CA GLU A 152 -11.57 -1.70 -26.32
C GLU A 152 -10.44 -1.75 -25.29
N MET A 153 -10.77 -1.69 -23.99
CA MET A 153 -9.77 -1.80 -22.92
C MET A 153 -8.98 -3.12 -22.99
N ILE A 154 -9.63 -4.24 -23.28
CA ILE A 154 -8.91 -5.52 -23.38
C ILE A 154 -8.04 -5.58 -24.64
N VAL A 155 -8.62 -5.32 -25.81
CA VAL A 155 -7.98 -5.54 -27.11
C VAL A 155 -6.92 -4.47 -27.42
N ASP A 156 -7.28 -3.20 -27.20
CA ASP A 156 -6.47 -2.07 -27.64
C ASP A 156 -5.51 -1.57 -26.56
N HIS A 157 -5.64 -2.06 -25.32
CA HIS A 157 -4.77 -1.71 -24.20
C HIS A 157 -4.17 -2.93 -23.47
N ALA A 158 -4.98 -3.75 -22.78
CA ALA A 158 -4.46 -4.79 -21.89
C ALA A 158 -3.69 -5.91 -22.62
N LEU A 159 -4.08 -6.25 -23.86
CA LEU A 159 -3.41 -7.25 -24.71
C LEU A 159 -2.28 -6.66 -25.57
N ARG A 160 -2.02 -5.35 -25.49
CA ARG A 160 -0.93 -4.75 -26.27
C ARG A 160 0.43 -5.14 -25.71
N PRO A 161 1.45 -5.35 -26.57
CA PRO A 161 2.82 -5.57 -26.11
C PRO A 161 3.29 -4.42 -25.21
N GLY A 162 3.86 -4.77 -24.06
CA GLY A 162 4.40 -3.80 -23.10
C GLY A 162 3.40 -3.27 -22.08
N TYR A 163 2.15 -3.72 -22.08
CA TYR A 163 1.23 -3.44 -20.98
C TYR A 163 1.72 -4.14 -19.70
N ASP A 164 1.87 -3.37 -18.63
CA ASP A 164 2.22 -3.85 -17.31
C ASP A 164 1.30 -3.19 -16.28
N HIS A 165 0.31 -3.94 -15.80
CA HIS A 165 -0.62 -3.45 -14.78
C HIS A 165 0.08 -2.92 -13.52
N THR A 166 1.31 -3.35 -13.23
CA THR A 166 2.05 -2.89 -12.05
C THR A 166 2.54 -1.45 -12.15
N THR A 167 2.55 -0.87 -13.35
CA THR A 167 2.89 0.55 -13.58
C THR A 167 1.76 1.49 -13.19
N GLU A 168 0.51 0.99 -13.14
CA GLU A 168 -0.68 1.80 -12.77
C GLU A 168 -0.54 2.44 -11.39
N PHE A 169 0.17 1.78 -10.45
CA PHE A 169 0.44 2.35 -9.14
C PHE A 169 1.17 3.68 -9.24
N ALA A 170 2.28 3.71 -10.00
CA ALA A 170 3.12 4.88 -10.14
C ALA A 170 2.36 6.01 -10.83
N TYR A 171 1.62 5.68 -11.89
CA TYR A 171 0.82 6.65 -12.63
C TYR A 171 -0.25 7.31 -11.74
N GLY A 172 -1.07 6.52 -11.03
CA GLY A 172 -2.09 7.07 -10.14
C GLY A 172 -1.49 7.84 -8.96
N LEU A 173 -0.33 7.43 -8.44
CA LEU A 173 0.39 8.18 -7.42
C LEU A 173 0.84 9.54 -7.96
N ASP A 174 1.41 9.60 -9.16
CA ASP A 174 1.83 10.87 -9.76
C ASP A 174 0.65 11.82 -9.97
N LEU A 175 -0.52 11.32 -10.39
CA LEU A 175 -1.74 12.14 -10.48
C LEU A 175 -2.15 12.74 -9.13
N ILE A 176 -2.05 11.97 -8.05
CA ILE A 176 -2.32 12.44 -6.69
C ILE A 176 -1.31 13.53 -6.31
N LEU A 177 -0.02 13.29 -6.56
CA LEU A 177 1.05 14.24 -6.22
C LEU A 177 0.94 15.54 -7.02
N ASP A 178 0.60 15.49 -8.31
CA ASP A 178 0.30 16.66 -9.14
C ASP A 178 -0.85 17.49 -8.56
N ALA A 179 -1.94 16.81 -8.18
CA ALA A 179 -3.10 17.46 -7.59
C ALA A 179 -2.78 18.09 -6.22
N LEU A 180 -1.87 17.50 -5.45
CA LEU A 180 -1.41 18.03 -4.17
C LEU A 180 -0.49 19.24 -4.34
N GLU A 181 0.45 19.22 -5.30
CA GLU A 181 1.31 20.38 -5.59
C GLU A 181 0.47 21.62 -5.92
N ALA A 182 -0.59 21.46 -6.73
CA ALA A 182 -1.52 22.54 -7.05
C ALA A 182 -2.27 23.10 -5.83
N ARG A 183 -2.34 22.36 -4.72
CA ARG A 183 -3.04 22.69 -3.47
C ARG A 183 -2.11 22.98 -2.30
N ARG A 184 -0.82 23.18 -2.57
CA ARG A 184 0.22 23.40 -1.55
C ARG A 184 0.03 24.66 -0.69
N LYS A 185 -0.91 25.55 -1.04
CA LYS A 185 -1.16 26.85 -0.39
C LYS A 185 -2.41 26.86 0.48
#